data_AF-A0A1F9MEG8-F1
#
_entry.id   AF-A0A1F9MEG8-F1
#
_cell.length_a   1.000
_cell.length_b   1.000
_cell.length_c   1.000
_cell.angle_alpha   90.00
_cell.angle_beta   90.00
_cell.angle_gamma   90.00
#
_symmetry.space_group_name_H-M   'P 1'
#
loop_
_entity.id
_entity.type
_entity.pdbx_description
1 polymer ?
#
loop_
_entity_poly.entity_id
_entity_poly.type
_entity_poly.pdbx_seq_one_letter_code
_entity_poly.pdbx_strand_id
1 'polypeptide(L)'
;MLALAHKIQEAIDRGVVQDQAEAARRLGVSRARLTQLLDLTLLAPGIQEELLFLEAVGGVEGVSERAVRPVVKHERWEEQRLEWTRIKR
;
A
#
# COMPACT_ATOMS: atom_id res chain seq x y z
N MET A 1 -0.07 0.72 -6.99
CA MET A 1 0.82 0.13 -5.97
C MET A 1 0.01 -0.73 -5.01
N LEU A 2 -1.12 -0.24 -4.50
CA LEU A 2 -1.99 -0.98 -3.56
C LEU A 2 -2.54 -2.31 -4.11
N ALA A 3 -2.98 -2.36 -5.37
CA ALA A 3 -3.43 -3.62 -5.98
C ALA A 3 -2.33 -4.71 -5.99
N LEU A 4 -1.07 -4.32 -6.15
CA LEU A 4 0.07 -5.25 -6.06
C LEU A 4 0.29 -5.70 -4.61
N ALA A 5 0.16 -4.80 -3.64
CA ALA A 5 0.26 -5.14 -2.22
C ALA A 5 -0.75 -6.23 -1.83
N HIS A 6 -2.02 -6.08 -2.25
CA HIS A 6 -3.06 -7.07 -2.04
C HIS A 6 -2.73 -8.43 -2.68
N LYS A 7 -2.26 -8.45 -3.93
CA LYS A 7 -1.86 -9.70 -4.60
C LYS A 7 -0.70 -10.41 -3.90
N ILE A 8 0.26 -9.67 -3.38
CA ILE A 8 1.38 -10.26 -2.63
C ILE A 8 0.89 -10.81 -1.29
N GLN A 9 0.08 -10.05 -0.55
CA GLN A 9 -0.49 -10.50 0.72
C GLN A 9 -1.32 -11.77 0.52
N GLU A 10 -2.19 -11.80 -0.49
CA GLU A 10 -2.99 -12.98 -0.84
C GLU A 10 -2.12 -14.20 -1.20
N ALA A 11 -1.02 -13.99 -1.92
CA ALA A 11 -0.09 -15.08 -2.24
C ALA A 11 0.62 -15.63 -0.98
N ILE A 12 0.91 -14.78 0.00
CA ILE A 12 1.46 -15.18 1.30
C ILE A 12 0.40 -15.95 2.09
N ASP A 13 -0.81 -15.41 2.20
CA ASP A 13 -1.92 -16.01 2.96
C ASP A 13 -2.30 -17.39 2.41
N ARG A 14 -2.19 -17.59 1.09
CA ARG A 14 -2.42 -18.87 0.41
C ARG A 14 -1.22 -19.83 0.46
N GLY A 15 -0.09 -19.42 1.04
CA GLY A 15 1.14 -20.22 1.08
C GLY A 15 1.85 -20.40 -0.26
N VAL A 16 1.46 -19.64 -1.30
CA VAL A 16 2.15 -19.63 -2.61
C VAL A 16 3.54 -19.00 -2.49
N VAL A 17 3.66 -18.03 -1.58
CA VAL A 17 4.91 -17.39 -1.17
C VAL A 17 5.03 -17.57 0.34
N GLN A 18 6.20 -18.02 0.83
CA GLN A 18 6.36 -18.39 2.24
C GLN A 18 6.14 -17.21 3.19
N ASP A 19 6.75 -16.06 2.89
CA ASP A 19 6.71 -14.87 3.73
C ASP A 19 7.12 -13.61 2.93
N GLN A 20 7.13 -12.47 3.62
CA GLN A 20 7.56 -11.20 3.02
C GLN A 20 9.03 -11.24 2.56
N ALA A 21 9.92 -11.96 3.25
CA ALA A 21 11.33 -12.02 2.86
C ALA A 21 11.52 -12.79 1.54
N GLU A 22 10.77 -13.87 1.35
CA GLU A 22 10.64 -14.65 0.12
C GLU A 22 10.10 -13.77 -1.03
N ALA A 23 9.00 -13.06 -0.79
CA ALA A 23 8.41 -12.13 -1.76
C ALA A 23 9.42 -11.06 -2.21
N ALA A 24 10.15 -10.46 -1.27
CA ALA A 24 11.12 -9.40 -1.56
C ALA A 24 12.27 -9.91 -2.46
N ARG A 25 12.80 -11.12 -2.16
CA ARG A 25 13.83 -11.77 -2.98
C ARG A 25 13.32 -12.04 -4.40
N ARG A 26 12.12 -12.62 -4.53
CA ARG A 26 11.53 -12.96 -5.84
C ARG A 26 11.25 -11.72 -6.70
N LEU A 27 10.87 -10.61 -6.08
CA LEU A 27 10.59 -9.35 -6.77
C LEU A 27 11.83 -8.46 -6.98
N GLY A 28 13.00 -8.86 -6.46
CA GLY A 28 14.24 -8.08 -6.58
C GLY A 28 14.22 -6.75 -5.82
N VAL A 29 13.40 -6.64 -4.77
CA VAL A 29 13.28 -5.43 -3.93
C VAL A 29 13.85 -5.67 -2.54
N SER A 30 14.22 -4.59 -1.85
CA SER A 30 14.61 -4.70 -0.44
C SER A 30 13.42 -5.10 0.43
N ARG A 31 13.68 -5.77 1.56
CA ARG A 31 12.64 -6.10 2.55
C ARG A 31 11.90 -4.85 3.03
N ALA A 32 12.64 -3.78 3.32
CA ALA A 32 12.06 -2.51 3.73
C ALA A 32 11.10 -1.91 2.68
N ARG A 33 11.43 -2.02 1.39
CA ARG A 33 10.55 -1.58 0.30
C ARG A 33 9.29 -2.43 0.22
N LEU A 34 9.41 -3.75 0.42
CA LEU A 34 8.26 -4.63 0.44
C LEU A 34 7.35 -4.34 1.63
N THR A 35 7.90 -4.17 2.83
CA THR A 35 7.12 -3.80 4.03
C THR A 35 6.33 -2.52 3.77
N GLN A 36 6.98 -1.47 3.26
CA GLN A 36 6.31 -0.21 2.91
C GLN A 36 5.15 -0.39 1.91
N LEU A 37 5.31 -1.31 0.96
CA LEU A 37 4.26 -1.63 0.01
C LEU A 37 3.09 -2.36 0.69
N LEU A 38 3.39 -3.35 1.54
CA LEU A 38 2.38 -4.14 2.25
C LEU A 38 1.66 -3.35 3.33
N ASP A 39 2.31 -2.36 3.95
CA ASP A 39 1.66 -1.49 4.93
C ASP A 39 0.50 -0.68 4.31
N LEU A 40 0.45 -0.52 2.99
CA LEU A 40 -0.72 0.07 2.32
C LEU A 40 -2.00 -0.75 2.51
N THR A 41 -1.89 -2.06 2.79
CA THR A 41 -3.05 -2.91 3.10
C THR A 41 -3.64 -2.64 4.50
N LEU A 42 -2.93 -1.87 5.34
CA LEU A 42 -3.35 -1.46 6.69
C LEU A 42 -4.11 -0.12 6.70
N LEU A 43 -4.23 0.55 5.54
CA LEU A 43 -4.99 1.78 5.42
C LEU A 43 -6.48 1.54 5.67
N ALA A 44 -7.19 2.57 6.12
CA ALA A 44 -8.62 2.53 6.30
C ALA A 44 -9.30 2.11 4.97
N PRO A 45 -10.32 1.24 4.99
CA PRO A 45 -10.91 0.69 3.76
C PRO A 45 -11.34 1.74 2.74
N GLY A 46 -11.92 2.86 3.17
CA GLY A 46 -12.29 3.96 2.26
C GLY A 46 -11.09 4.65 1.59
N ILE A 47 -9.95 4.72 2.26
CA ILE A 47 -8.71 5.26 1.67
C ILE A 47 -8.14 4.28 0.65
N GLN A 48 -8.20 2.97 0.95
CA GLN A 48 -7.81 1.93 0.00
C GLN A 48 -8.67 1.98 -1.27
N GLU A 49 -9.98 2.16 -1.12
CA GLU A 49 -10.91 2.34 -2.22
C GLU A 49 -10.56 3.58 -3.06
N GLU A 50 -10.40 4.75 -2.42
CA GLU A 50 -9.97 5.97 -3.11
C GLU A 50 -8.66 5.74 -3.90
N LEU A 51 -7.65 5.11 -3.30
CA LEU A 51 -6.37 4.81 -3.96
C LEU A 51 -6.49 3.84 -5.14
N LEU A 52 -7.40 2.87 -5.07
CA LEU A 52 -7.63 1.91 -6.16
C LEU A 52 -8.38 2.53 -7.34
N PHE A 53 -9.21 3.54 -7.09
CA PHE A 53 -10.02 4.23 -8.10
C PHE A 53 -9.44 5.59 -8.55
N LEU A 54 -8.31 6.02 -8.00
CA LEU A 54 -7.59 7.19 -8.52
C LEU A 54 -7.23 6.97 -10.00
N GLU A 55 -7.64 7.91 -10.84
CA GLU A 55 -7.32 7.87 -12.25
C GLU A 55 -5.81 7.97 -12.45
N ALA A 56 -5.24 6.98 -13.15
CA ALA A 56 -3.84 7.03 -13.54
C ALA A 56 -3.71 7.89 -14.79
N VAL A 57 -3.25 9.13 -14.65
CA VAL A 57 -3.01 10.02 -15.80
C VAL A 57 -1.70 9.60 -16.48
N GLY A 58 -1.79 9.11 -17.71
CA GLY A 58 -0.61 8.64 -18.47
C GLY A 58 0.07 7.41 -17.87
N GLY A 59 -0.65 6.58 -17.11
CA GLY A 59 -0.09 5.40 -16.44
C GLY A 59 0.67 5.70 -15.15
N VAL A 60 0.69 6.96 -14.70
CA VAL A 60 1.24 7.38 -13.41
C VAL A 60 0.10 7.46 -12.40
N GLU A 61 0.27 6.80 -11.26
CA GLU A 61 -0.70 6.90 -10.16
C GLU A 61 -0.79 8.35 -9.69
N GLY A 62 -2.02 8.87 -9.57
CA GLY A 62 -2.29 10.25 -9.13
C GLY A 62 -1.74 10.57 -7.73
N VAL A 63 -1.45 9.55 -6.92
CA VAL A 63 -0.77 9.65 -5.63
C VAL A 63 0.37 8.64 -5.55
N SER A 64 1.58 9.13 -5.29
CA SER A 64 2.76 8.25 -5.10
C SER A 64 2.71 7.53 -3.75
N GLU A 65 3.28 6.32 -3.63
CA GLU A 65 3.32 5.59 -2.35
C GLU A 65 4.05 6.41 -1.28
N ARG A 66 5.09 7.16 -1.67
CA ARG A 66 5.80 8.06 -0.75
C ARG A 66 4.88 9.09 -0.13
N ALA A 67 3.90 9.61 -0.88
CA ALA A 67 2.90 10.55 -0.38
C ALA A 67 1.91 9.89 0.58
N VAL A 68 1.64 8.59 0.44
CA VAL A 68 0.73 7.82 1.32
C VAL A 68 1.39 7.40 2.64
N ARG A 69 2.72 7.29 2.69
CA ARG A 69 3.46 6.86 3.91
C ARG A 69 3.09 7.58 5.21
N PRO A 70 2.88 8.91 5.25
CA PRO A 70 2.49 9.59 6.49
C PRO A 70 1.17 9.07 7.03
N VAL A 71 0.23 8.71 6.14
CA VAL A 71 -1.10 8.19 6.51
C VAL A 71 -0.96 6.82 7.17
N VAL A 72 -0.17 5.93 6.57
CA VAL A 72 0.06 4.56 7.06
C VAL A 72 0.63 4.53 8.49
N LYS A 73 1.36 5.56 8.92
CA LYS A 73 1.96 5.63 10.26
C LYS A 73 0.94 5.75 11.40
N HIS A 74 -0.30 6.12 11.09
CA HIS A 74 -1.36 6.22 12.08
C HIS A 74 -2.03 4.87 12.30
N GLU A 75 -2.01 4.38 13.54
CA GLU A 75 -2.65 3.11 13.92
C GLU A 75 -4.19 3.20 13.87
N ARG A 76 -4.74 4.38 14.18
CA ARG A 76 -6.18 4.62 14.22
C ARG A 76 -6.67 5.12 12.87
N TRP A 77 -7.71 4.48 12.32
CA TRP A 77 -8.29 4.88 11.05
C TRP A 77 -8.87 6.31 11.06
N GLU A 78 -9.33 6.83 12.21
CA GLU A 78 -9.75 8.24 12.32
C GLU A 78 -8.60 9.19 11.95
N GLU A 79 -7.41 8.93 12.48
CA GLU A 79 -6.22 9.73 12.24
C GLU A 79 -5.73 9.57 10.80
N GLN A 80 -5.79 8.35 10.26
CA GLN A 80 -5.50 8.11 8.84
C GLN A 80 -6.42 8.94 7.92
N ARG A 81 -7.73 8.98 8.19
CA ARG A 81 -8.69 9.77 7.40
C ARG A 81 -8.41 11.28 7.47
N LEU A 82 -8.03 11.78 8.66
CA LEU A 82 -7.65 13.17 8.84
C LEU A 82 -6.39 13.52 8.03
N GLU A 83 -5.36 12.69 8.08
CA GLU A 83 -4.12 12.90 7.32
C GLU A 83 -4.33 12.74 5.81
N TRP A 84 -5.11 11.74 5.38
CA TRP A 84 -5.49 11.55 3.97
C TRP A 84 -6.15 12.80 3.37
N THR A 85 -7.04 13.43 4.13
CA THR A 85 -7.72 14.67 3.70
C THR A 85 -6.74 15.84 3.52
N ARG A 86 -5.61 15.85 4.24
CA ARG A 86 -4.58 16.89 4.09
C ARG A 86 -3.72 16.67 2.86
N ILE A 87 -3.40 15.41 2.52
CA ILE A 87 -2.50 15.09 1.40
C ILE A 87 -3.19 14.97 0.05
N LYS A 88 -4.52 14.76 0.03
CA LYS A 88 -5.31 14.73 -1.23
C LYS A 88 -5.65 16.11 -1.80
N ARG A 89 -5.26 17.18 -1.11
CA ARG A 89 -5.47 18.57 -1.55
C ARG A 89 -4.40 19.00 -2.54
#